data_AF-A0A6V7K9R9-F1
#
_entry.id   AF-A0A6V7K9R9-F1
#
_cell.length_a   1.000
_cell.length_b   1.000
_cell.length_c   1.000
_cell.angle_alpha   90.00
_cell.angle_beta   90.00
_cell.angle_gamma   90.00
#
_symmetry.space_group_name_H-M   'P 1'
#
loop_
_entity.id
_entity.type
_entity.pdbx_description
1 polymer ?
#
loop_
_entity_poly.entity_id
_entity_poly.type
_entity_poly.pdbx_seq_one_letter_code
_entity_poly.pdbx_strand_id
1 'polypeptide(L)'
;ALYGTLVPMMLVPLAPIILDIVAPMNVSYPKHLMFQQIEFLFDFEPYLIPLIIHGYLGTIAYMTIIIAIDTMLMIYITHACAKFVII
;
A
#
# COMPACT_ATOMS: atom_id res chain seq x y z
N ALA A 1 -1.97 -10.50 9.28
CA ALA A 1 -3.06 -9.51 9.15
C ALA A 1 -2.62 -8.27 8.37
N LEU A 2 -1.57 -7.56 8.80
CA LEU A 2 -1.08 -6.32 8.15
C LEU A 2 -0.56 -6.51 6.71
N TYR A 3 0.14 -7.60 6.39
CA TYR A 3 0.47 -7.91 4.98
C TYR A 3 -0.77 -8.27 4.14
N GLY A 4 -1.85 -8.72 4.79
CA GLY A 4 -3.10 -9.06 4.11
C GLY A 4 -3.85 -7.85 3.59
N THR A 5 -3.67 -6.65 4.19
CA THR A 5 -4.29 -5.41 3.71
C THR A 5 -3.50 -4.76 2.56
N LEU A 6 -2.24 -5.13 2.36
CA LEU A 6 -1.45 -4.70 1.19
C LEU A 6 -2.00 -5.30 -0.10
N VAL A 7 -2.40 -6.57 -0.09
CA VAL A 7 -2.90 -7.28 -1.28
C VAL A 7 -4.11 -6.59 -1.94
N PRO A 8 -5.20 -6.23 -1.22
CA PRO A 8 -6.32 -5.53 -1.83
C PRO A 8 -5.95 -4.12 -2.28
N MET A 9 -5.10 -3.41 -1.52
CA MET A 9 -4.61 -2.09 -1.93
C MET A 9 -3.87 -2.15 -3.27
N MET A 10 -3.01 -3.15 -3.45
CA MET A 10 -2.28 -3.41 -4.69
C MET A 10 -3.21 -3.78 -5.86
N LEU A 11 -4.33 -4.46 -5.60
CA LEU A 11 -5.26 -4.93 -6.62
C LEU A 11 -6.11 -3.79 -7.23
N VAL A 12 -6.40 -2.73 -6.46
CA VAL A 12 -7.27 -1.61 -6.88
C VAL A 12 -6.81 -0.92 -8.17
N PRO A 13 -5.56 -0.45 -8.33
CA PRO A 13 -5.11 0.18 -9.57
C PRO A 13 -4.78 -0.83 -10.68
N LEU A 14 -4.63 -2.12 -10.35
CA LEU A 14 -4.30 -3.16 -11.32
C LEU A 14 -5.55 -3.69 -12.04
N ALA A 15 -6.70 -3.66 -11.37
CA ALA A 15 -7.99 -4.06 -11.92
C ALA A 15 -8.36 -3.39 -13.26
N PRO A 16 -8.30 -2.04 -13.41
CA PRO A 16 -8.63 -1.39 -14.68
C PRO A 16 -7.62 -1.73 -15.79
N ILE A 17 -6.34 -1.95 -15.47
CA ILE A 17 -5.30 -2.31 -16.44
C ILE A 17 -5.53 -3.72 -16.98
N ILE A 18 -5.85 -4.68 -16.10
CA ILE A 18 -6.13 -6.06 -16.51
C ILE A 18 -7.42 -6.13 -17.31
N LEU A 19 -8.46 -5.38 -16.92
CA LEU A 19 -9.71 -5.30 -17.68
C LEU A 19 -9.49 -4.74 -19.10
N ASP A 20 -8.61 -3.76 -19.26
CA ASP A 20 -8.27 -3.18 -20.58
C ASP A 20 -7.59 -4.21 -21.51
N ILE A 21 -6.79 -5.13 -20.95
CA ILE A 21 -6.09 -6.19 -21.71
C ILE A 21 -7.02 -7.36 -22.03
N VAL A 22 -7.82 -7.82 -21.07
CA VAL A 22 -8.66 -9.02 -21.20
C VAL A 22 -9.95 -8.74 -21.97
N ALA A 23 -10.53 -7.55 -21.79
CA ALA A 23 -11.78 -7.13 -22.40
C ALA A 23 -11.68 -5.66 -22.85
N PRO A 24 -10.95 -5.38 -23.95
CA PRO A 24 -10.80 -4.02 -24.47
C PRO A 24 -12.16 -3.49 -24.89
N MET A 25 -12.69 -2.53 -24.13
CA MET A 25 -13.90 -1.80 -24.50
C MET A 25 -13.53 -0.62 -25.42
N ASN A 26 -14.47 -0.20 -26.27
CA ASN A 26 -14.29 0.97 -27.15
C ASN A 26 -14.11 2.30 -26.37
N VAL A 27 -14.32 2.27 -25.04
CA VAL A 27 -14.09 3.37 -24.11
C VAL A 27 -13.17 2.83 -23.01
N SER A 28 -12.02 3.47 -22.80
CA SER A 28 -11.06 3.10 -21.73
C SER A 28 -11.76 3.11 -20.37
N TYR A 29 -11.51 2.08 -19.55
CA TYR A 29 -11.97 2.07 -18.16
C TYR A 29 -11.40 3.27 -17.38
N PRO A 30 -12.14 3.85 -16.42
CA PRO A 30 -11.63 4.93 -15.59
C PRO A 30 -10.42 4.43 -14.78
N LYS A 31 -9.24 4.97 -15.08
CA LYS A 31 -7.98 4.65 -14.41
C LYS A 31 -7.90 5.48 -13.12
N HIS A 32 -8.35 4.91 -12.01
CA HIS A 32 -8.14 5.52 -10.70
C HIS A 32 -6.81 5.04 -10.09
N LEU A 33 -5.99 6.01 -9.70
CA LEU A 33 -4.87 5.84 -8.78
C LEU A 33 -5.38 5.52 -7.37
N MET A 34 -4.52 4.84 -6.60
CA MET A 34 -4.79 4.61 -5.17
C MET A 34 -4.99 5.92 -4.38
N PHE A 35 -4.43 7.03 -4.87
CA PHE A 35 -4.52 8.36 -4.25
C PHE A 35 -5.23 9.35 -5.17
N GLN A 36 -6.56 9.31 -5.14
CA GLN A 36 -7.45 10.12 -5.97
C GLN A 36 -7.26 11.65 -5.83
N GLN A 37 -6.60 12.09 -4.75
CA GLN A 37 -6.26 13.51 -4.52
C GLN A 37 -5.24 14.05 -5.54
N ILE A 38 -4.38 13.19 -6.09
CA ILE A 38 -3.41 13.60 -7.13
C ILE A 38 -4.12 13.77 -8.49
N GLU A 39 -5.25 13.06 -8.67
CA GLU A 39 -6.03 13.10 -9.90
C GLU A 39 -6.78 14.41 -10.12
N PHE A 40 -7.01 15.17 -9.06
CA PHE A 40 -7.76 16.42 -9.14
C PHE A 40 -6.84 17.64 -9.35
N LEU A 41 -5.55 17.51 -9.02
CA LEU A 41 -4.62 18.63 -8.90
C LEU A 41 -3.64 18.77 -10.08
N PHE A 42 -3.45 17.73 -10.89
CA PHE A 42 -2.46 17.74 -11.97
C PHE A 42 -2.91 16.91 -13.17
N ASP A 43 -2.28 17.05 -14.34
CA ASP A 43 -2.49 16.13 -15.47
C ASP A 43 -1.52 14.95 -15.30
N PHE A 44 -1.99 13.85 -14.70
CA PHE A 44 -1.19 12.67 -14.30
C PHE A 44 -1.07 11.63 -15.42
N GLU A 45 -1.80 11.81 -16.52
CA GLU A 45 -1.78 10.95 -17.72
C GLU A 45 -0.36 10.55 -18.17
N PRO A 46 0.63 11.48 -18.32
CA PRO A 46 1.98 11.13 -18.73
C PRO A 46 2.85 10.53 -17.62
N TYR A 47 2.46 10.67 -16.34
CA TYR A 47 3.24 10.22 -15.18
C TYR A 47 2.58 9.08 -14.40
N LEU A 48 1.56 8.44 -14.97
CA LEU A 48 0.76 7.42 -14.30
C LEU A 48 1.60 6.24 -13.79
N ILE A 49 2.50 5.71 -14.61
CA ILE A 49 3.36 4.56 -14.27
C ILE A 49 4.33 4.87 -13.12
N PRO A 50 5.18 5.93 -13.18
CA PRO A 50 6.07 6.25 -12.08
C PRO A 50 5.31 6.59 -10.78
N LEU A 51 4.13 7.19 -10.88
CA LEU A 51 3.30 7.50 -9.72
C LEU A 51 2.73 6.24 -9.04
N ILE A 52 2.29 5.25 -9.82
CA ILE A 52 1.87 3.94 -9.31
C ILE A 52 3.05 3.24 -8.62
N ILE A 53 4.23 3.22 -9.24
CA ILE A 53 5.43 2.60 -8.66
C ILE A 53 5.82 3.28 -7.34
N HIS A 54 5.82 4.61 -7.30
CA HIS A 54 6.09 5.36 -6.07
C HIS A 54 5.06 5.07 -4.99
N GLY A 55 3.77 4.98 -5.33
CA GLY A 55 2.71 4.57 -4.41
C GLY A 55 2.93 3.18 -3.81
N TYR A 56 3.37 2.22 -4.63
CA TYR A 56 3.74 0.87 -4.18
C TYR A 56 4.95 0.87 -3.24
N LEU A 57 6.02 1.59 -3.59
CA LEU A 57 7.20 1.69 -2.74
C LEU A 57 6.88 2.38 -1.41
N GLY A 58 6.12 3.47 -1.44
CA GLY A 58 5.70 4.21 -0.25
C GLY A 58 4.85 3.36 0.69
N THR A 59 3.90 2.59 0.16
CA THR A 59 3.06 1.69 0.98
C THR A 59 3.87 0.55 1.60
N ILE A 60 4.80 -0.07 0.86
CA ILE A 60 5.68 -1.11 1.40
C ILE A 60 6.55 -0.53 2.52
N ALA A 61 7.19 0.62 2.29
CA ALA A 61 8.05 1.26 3.29
C ALA A 61 7.27 1.62 4.56
N TYR A 62 6.09 2.23 4.41
CA TYR A 62 5.22 2.58 5.54
C TYR A 62 4.84 1.35 6.38
N MET A 63 4.47 0.25 5.73
CA MET A 63 4.12 -0.99 6.43
C MET A 63 5.30 -1.60 7.19
N THR A 64 6.50 -1.58 6.60
CA THR A 64 7.70 -2.07 7.30
C THR A 64 7.99 -1.26 8.55
N ILE A 65 7.76 0.05 8.53
CA ILE A 65 7.92 0.92 9.69
C ILE A 65 6.92 0.55 10.79
N ILE A 66 5.65 0.34 10.45
CA ILE A 66 4.63 -0.06 11.44
C ILE A 66 5.00 -1.38 12.10
N ILE A 67 5.41 -2.38 11.31
CA ILE A 67 5.79 -3.70 11.83
C ILE A 67 7.03 -3.59 12.74
N ALA A 68 8.01 -2.76 12.36
CA ALA A 68 9.19 -2.51 13.19
C ALA A 68 8.81 -1.89 14.54
N ILE A 69 7.90 -0.91 14.55
CA ILE A 69 7.43 -0.28 15.79
C ILE A 69 6.69 -1.28 16.68
N ASP A 70 5.77 -2.06 16.09
CA ASP A 70 4.96 -3.05 16.83
C ASP A 70 5.84 -4.14 17.46
N THR A 71 6.81 -4.64 16.70
CA THR A 71 7.78 -5.64 17.21
C THR A 71 8.66 -5.07 18.32
N MET A 72 9.15 -3.83 18.20
CA MET A 72 9.92 -3.17 19.26
C MET A 72 9.09 -3.00 20.54
N LEU A 73 7.83 -2.58 20.42
CA LEU A 73 6.92 -2.44 21.55
C LEU A 73 6.70 -3.78 22.27
N MET A 74 6.44 -4.85 21.51
CA MET A 74 6.29 -6.19 22.05
C MET A 74 7.54 -6.66 22.81
N ILE A 75 8.74 -6.41 22.29
CA ILE A 75 10.00 -6.74 22.96
C ILE A 75 10.13 -5.97 24.27
N TYR A 76 9.85 -4.67 24.29
CA TYR A 76 9.92 -3.87 25.50
C TYR A 76 8.95 -4.35 26.59
N ILE A 77 7.71 -4.66 26.21
CA ILE A 77 6.70 -5.21 27.13
C ILE A 77 7.20 -6.53 27.71
N THR A 78 7.66 -7.45 26.84
CA THR A 78 8.13 -8.78 27.27
C THR A 78 9.34 -8.68 28.18
N HIS A 79 10.29 -7.80 27.87
CA HIS A 79 11.46 -7.55 28.71
C HIS A 79 11.09 -6.96 30.08
N ALA A 80 10.14 -6.01 30.13
CA ALA A 80 9.64 -5.47 31.38
C ALA A 80 8.95 -6.55 32.22
N CYS A 81 8.06 -7.36 31.63
CA CYS A 81 7.39 -8.48 32.30
C CYS A 81 8.37 -9.54 32.80
N ALA A 82 9.39 -9.89 32.01
CA ALA A 82 10.43 -10.84 32.42
C ALA A 82 11.19 -10.36 33.66
N LYS A 83 11.46 -9.05 33.77
CA LYS A 83 12.08 -8.49 34.98
C LYS A 83 11.21 -8.64 36.23
N PHE A 84 9.88 -8.65 36.11
CA PHE A 84 8.98 -8.88 37.25
C PHE A 84 8.84 -10.36 37.62
N VAL A 85 9.07 -11.29 36.68
CA VAL A 85 9.06 -12.74 36.96
C VAL A 85 10.33 -13.19 37.69
N ILE A 86 11.45 -12.51 37.46
CA ILE A 86 12.76 -12.85 38.04
C ILE A 86 12.91 -12.29 39.47
N ILE A 87 12.08 -11.31 39.86
CA ILE A 87 11.99 -10.75 41.22
C ILE A 87 10.95 -11.53 42.02
#